data_AF-A0A2L0BXD0-F1
#
_entry.id   AF-A0A2L0BXD0-F1
#
_cell.length_a   1.000
_cell.length_b   1.000
_cell.length_c   1.000
_cell.angle_alpha   90.00
_cell.angle_beta   90.00
_cell.angle_gamma   90.00
#
_symmetry.space_group_name_H-M   'P 1'
#
loop_
_entity.id
_entity.type
_entity.pdbx_description
1 polymer ?
#
loop_
_entity_poly.entity_id
_entity_poly.type
_entity_poly.pdbx_seq_one_letter_code
_entity_poly.pdbx_strand_id
1 'polypeptide(L)'
;IAMKLAFLPLVLGIMFWFWRRVHILSRKPALLEYMLLALGATLAILDFPIEILSLYFEMPYMLLLSDIRQGVFYAMLLSFWLVFAGEHMLIQDNGEKNSLKLYWKHLSTIVIGCLSLLVFDLCERGIQLVNPFYSIWVTPVGTNLALSFIILAGISASLYFIFLCYMIWRVFKNISIKRSVLPSMSQARRLHYEGIIYRFNFLMLTTVVCAAVTIISFILSQVAEGQNKWDEDMELELNSVFH
;
A
#
# COMPACT_ATOMS: atom_id res chain seq x y z
N ILE A 1 3.61 -16.51 12.57
CA ILE A 1 2.31 -17.22 12.59
C ILE A 1 1.41 -16.77 13.74
N ALA A 2 1.88 -16.81 15.00
CA ALA A 2 1.08 -16.38 16.16
C ALA A 2 0.55 -14.94 16.03
N MET A 3 1.39 -14.00 15.57
CA MET A 3 0.97 -12.61 15.31
C MET A 3 -0.17 -12.54 14.28
N LYS A 4 -0.01 -13.18 13.11
CA LYS A 4 -1.05 -13.25 12.06
C LYS A 4 -2.38 -13.78 12.60
N LEU A 5 -2.34 -14.84 13.43
CA LEU A 5 -3.52 -15.45 14.02
C LEU A 5 -4.23 -14.54 15.04
N ALA A 6 -3.48 -13.69 15.74
CA ALA A 6 -4.01 -12.70 16.67
C ALA A 6 -4.60 -11.46 15.95
N PHE A 7 -3.93 -10.97 14.90
CA PHE A 7 -4.36 -9.77 14.17
C PHE A 7 -5.54 -10.03 13.23
N LEU A 8 -5.64 -11.21 12.62
CA LEU A 8 -6.74 -11.54 11.70
C LEU A 8 -8.15 -11.32 12.31
N PRO A 9 -8.53 -11.89 13.47
CA PRO A 9 -9.86 -11.69 14.05
C PRO A 9 -10.10 -10.23 14.45
N LEU A 10 -9.05 -9.50 14.86
CA LEU A 10 -9.13 -8.07 15.16
C LEU A 10 -9.48 -7.27 13.90
N VAL A 11 -8.75 -7.49 12.80
CA VAL A 11 -8.98 -6.82 11.51
C VAL A 11 -10.39 -7.11 11.00
N LEU A 12 -10.81 -8.38 11.01
CA LEU A 12 -12.16 -8.77 10.58
C LEU A 12 -13.25 -8.13 11.46
N GLY A 13 -13.05 -8.07 12.78
CA GLY A 13 -13.96 -7.43 13.71
C GLY A 13 -14.12 -5.93 13.43
N ILE A 14 -13.00 -5.22 13.20
CA ILE A 14 -13.00 -3.79 12.86
C ILE A 14 -13.66 -3.56 11.51
N MET A 15 -13.38 -4.38 10.50
CA MET A 15 -14.00 -4.28 9.17
C MET A 15 -15.52 -4.47 9.24
N PHE A 16 -15.98 -5.51 9.95
CA PHE A 16 -17.40 -5.76 10.12
C PHE A 16 -18.09 -4.61 10.86
N TRP A 17 -17.46 -4.11 11.93
CA TRP A 17 -17.95 -2.94 12.66
C TRP A 17 -18.02 -1.69 11.77
N PHE A 18 -16.96 -1.41 11.01
CA PHE A 18 -16.89 -0.27 10.10
C PHE A 18 -17.99 -0.34 9.03
N TRP A 19 -18.16 -1.51 8.40
CA TRP A 19 -19.18 -1.70 7.37
C TRP A 19 -20.61 -1.56 7.91
N ARG A 20 -20.86 -2.13 9.08
CA ARG A 20 -22.14 -1.97 9.77
C ARG A 20 -22.42 -0.49 10.06
N ARG A 21 -21.42 0.28 10.52
CA ARG A 21 -21.57 1.71 10.79
C ARG A 21 -21.87 2.50 9.53
N VAL A 22 -21.22 2.20 8.42
CA VAL A 22 -21.48 2.85 7.12
C VAL A 22 -22.93 2.60 6.66
N HIS A 23 -23.44 1.37 6.79
CA HIS A 23 -24.81 1.03 6.39
C HIS A 23 -25.92 1.63 7.27
N ILE A 24 -25.62 2.02 8.50
CA ILE A 24 -26.59 2.70 9.38
C ILE A 24 -26.87 4.13 8.89
N LEU A 25 -25.96 4.75 8.14
CA LEU A 25 -26.18 6.09 7.60
C LEU A 25 -27.16 6.04 6.41
N SER A 26 -28.05 7.02 6.32
CA SER A 26 -29.05 7.16 5.23
C SER A 26 -28.48 7.59 3.87
N ARG A 27 -27.16 7.53 3.67
CA ARG A 27 -26.46 7.94 2.46
C ARG A 27 -25.82 6.75 1.76
N LYS A 28 -25.55 6.87 0.45
CA LYS A 28 -24.72 5.89 -0.26
C LYS A 28 -23.27 5.96 0.24
N PRO A 29 -22.58 4.82 0.41
CA PRO A 29 -21.19 4.82 0.84
C PRO A 29 -20.30 5.61 -0.12
N ALA A 30 -19.34 6.35 0.44
CA ALA A 30 -18.40 7.15 -0.34
C ALA A 30 -17.30 6.28 -0.97
N LEU A 31 -16.65 6.77 -2.02
CA LEU A 31 -15.56 6.06 -2.68
C LEU A 31 -14.43 5.69 -1.70
N LEU A 32 -14.07 6.61 -0.79
CA LEU A 32 -13.06 6.36 0.24
C LEU A 32 -13.46 5.24 1.20
N GLU A 33 -14.74 5.09 1.52
CA GLU A 33 -15.21 4.00 2.40
C GLU A 33 -15.06 2.64 1.72
N TYR A 34 -15.34 2.56 0.41
CA TYR A 34 -15.07 1.35 -0.39
C TYR A 34 -13.58 1.04 -0.50
N MET A 35 -12.74 2.05 -0.72
CA MET A 35 -11.29 1.87 -0.81
C MET A 35 -10.70 1.40 0.54
N LEU A 36 -11.19 1.93 1.67
CA LEU A 36 -10.78 1.48 3.01
C LEU A 36 -11.19 0.03 3.28
N LEU A 37 -12.37 -0.40 2.84
CA LEU A 37 -12.78 -1.80 2.95
C LEU A 37 -11.94 -2.71 2.08
N ALA A 38 -11.63 -2.30 0.85
CA ALA A 38 -10.78 -3.07 -0.04
C ALA A 38 -9.36 -3.21 0.53
N LEU A 39 -8.81 -2.13 1.12
CA LEU A 39 -7.51 -2.16 1.82
C LEU A 39 -7.55 -3.07 3.07
N GLY A 40 -8.62 -3.01 3.85
CA GLY A 40 -8.82 -3.91 4.99
C GLY A 40 -8.94 -5.38 4.55
N ALA A 41 -9.61 -5.64 3.43
CA ALA A 41 -9.77 -6.97 2.87
C ALA A 41 -8.43 -7.54 2.41
N THR A 42 -7.60 -6.75 1.72
CA THR A 42 -6.26 -7.21 1.31
C THR A 42 -5.33 -7.41 2.50
N LEU A 43 -5.44 -6.60 3.55
CA LEU A 43 -4.74 -6.83 4.81
C LEU A 43 -5.18 -8.13 5.50
N ALA A 44 -6.50 -8.39 5.58
CA ALA A 44 -7.02 -9.64 6.12
C ALA A 44 -6.56 -10.86 5.30
N ILE A 45 -6.48 -10.73 3.97
CA ILE A 45 -5.92 -11.76 3.09
C ILE A 45 -4.43 -11.97 3.37
N LEU A 46 -3.66 -10.93 3.71
CA LEU A 46 -2.23 -11.02 4.05
C LEU A 46 -1.99 -11.65 5.44
N ASP A 47 -2.88 -11.39 6.39
CA ASP A 47 -2.84 -11.96 7.74
C ASP A 47 -3.47 -13.36 7.83
N PHE A 48 -4.12 -13.84 6.77
CA PHE A 48 -4.68 -15.18 6.77
C PHE A 48 -3.56 -16.24 6.91
N PRO A 49 -3.59 -17.11 7.95
CA PRO A 49 -2.45 -17.97 8.30
C PRO A 49 -2.39 -19.24 7.43
N ILE A 50 -2.25 -19.08 6.11
CA ILE A 50 -2.13 -20.18 5.13
C ILE A 50 -0.90 -21.04 5.42
N GLU A 51 0.13 -20.43 6.02
CA GLU A 51 1.39 -21.08 6.38
C GLU A 51 1.20 -22.22 7.39
N ILE A 52 0.08 -22.26 8.13
CA ILE A 52 -0.23 -23.40 9.01
C ILE A 52 -0.48 -24.67 8.18
N LEU A 53 -1.06 -24.54 6.98
CA LEU A 53 -1.33 -25.69 6.13
C LEU A 53 -0.05 -26.36 5.62
N SER A 54 1.07 -25.63 5.53
CA SER A 54 2.34 -26.22 5.12
C SER A 54 2.95 -27.17 6.16
N LEU A 55 2.43 -27.19 7.39
CA LEU A 55 2.80 -28.22 8.39
C LEU A 55 2.20 -29.59 8.07
N TYR A 56 1.08 -29.61 7.36
CA TYR A 56 0.33 -30.83 7.04
C TYR A 56 0.49 -31.27 5.59
N PHE A 57 0.75 -30.32 4.68
CA PHE A 57 0.89 -30.55 3.25
C PHE A 57 2.16 -29.91 2.72
N GLU A 58 2.88 -30.60 1.85
CA GLU A 58 4.00 -30.00 1.11
C GLU A 58 3.46 -28.98 0.09
N MET A 59 3.71 -27.70 0.34
CA MET A 59 3.26 -26.59 -0.51
C MET A 59 4.46 -25.81 -1.06
N PRO A 60 5.08 -26.24 -2.17
CA PRO A 60 6.26 -25.57 -2.73
C PRO A 60 5.95 -24.14 -3.24
N TYR A 61 4.69 -23.83 -3.53
CA TYR A 61 4.23 -22.52 -4.03
C TYR A 61 4.02 -21.45 -2.95
N MET A 62 4.33 -21.73 -1.68
CA MET A 62 4.06 -20.81 -0.56
C MET A 62 4.77 -19.46 -0.69
N LEU A 63 6.02 -19.46 -1.16
CA LEU A 63 6.79 -18.23 -1.40
C LEU A 63 6.08 -17.34 -2.43
N LEU A 64 5.79 -17.90 -3.61
CA LEU A 64 5.08 -17.19 -4.68
C LEU A 64 3.72 -16.67 -4.22
N LEU A 65 2.95 -17.48 -3.48
CA LEU A 65 1.66 -17.06 -2.94
C LEU A 65 1.80 -15.90 -1.95
N SER A 66 2.83 -15.91 -1.11
CA SER A 66 3.12 -14.82 -0.18
C SER A 66 3.45 -13.53 -0.93
N ASP A 67 4.29 -13.59 -1.96
CA ASP A 67 4.65 -12.42 -2.78
C ASP A 67 3.42 -11.83 -3.48
N ILE A 68 2.56 -12.69 -4.06
CA ILE A 68 1.32 -12.26 -4.70
C ILE A 68 0.41 -11.53 -3.70
N ARG A 69 0.25 -12.08 -2.49
CA ARG A 69 -0.57 -11.45 -1.43
C ARG A 69 -0.01 -10.09 -1.02
N GLN A 70 1.30 -9.98 -0.84
CA GLN A 70 1.97 -8.71 -0.52
C GLN A 70 1.84 -7.70 -1.68
N GLY A 71 2.07 -8.14 -2.92
CA GLY A 71 1.92 -7.31 -4.12
C GLY A 71 0.50 -6.75 -4.27
N VAL A 72 -0.53 -7.57 -4.02
CA VAL A 72 -1.93 -7.12 -4.02
C VAL A 72 -2.20 -6.10 -2.92
N PHE A 73 -1.66 -6.32 -1.71
CA PHE A 73 -1.77 -5.36 -0.62
C PHE A 73 -1.12 -4.01 -0.98
N TYR A 74 0.12 -4.02 -1.48
CA TYR A 74 0.81 -2.79 -1.89
C TYR A 74 0.09 -2.08 -3.04
N ALA A 75 -0.39 -2.80 -4.05
CA ALA A 75 -1.18 -2.22 -5.14
C ALA A 75 -2.43 -1.48 -4.61
N MET A 76 -3.15 -2.08 -3.66
CA MET A 76 -4.31 -1.46 -3.02
C MET A 76 -3.94 -0.28 -2.14
N LEU A 77 -2.83 -0.33 -1.41
CA LEU A 77 -2.33 0.76 -0.58
C LEU A 77 -1.96 1.98 -1.43
N LEU A 78 -1.20 1.78 -2.52
CA LEU A 78 -0.85 2.85 -3.46
C LEU A 78 -2.10 3.44 -4.13
N SER A 79 -3.04 2.57 -4.52
CA SER A 79 -4.31 3.00 -5.08
C SER A 79 -5.14 3.83 -4.09
N PHE A 80 -5.17 3.42 -2.82
CA PHE A 80 -5.83 4.16 -1.74
C PHE A 80 -5.24 5.56 -1.60
N TRP A 81 -3.91 5.70 -1.54
CA TRP A 81 -3.24 7.00 -1.40
C TRP A 81 -3.55 7.96 -2.54
N LEU A 82 -3.55 7.44 -3.77
CA LEU A 82 -3.87 8.22 -4.94
C LEU A 82 -5.31 8.72 -4.93
N VAL A 83 -6.27 7.82 -4.68
CA VAL A 83 -7.69 8.19 -4.60
C VAL A 83 -7.93 9.14 -3.42
N PHE A 84 -7.28 8.91 -2.27
CA PHE A 84 -7.37 9.78 -1.11
C PHE A 84 -6.90 11.21 -1.41
N ALA A 85 -5.70 11.36 -1.99
CA ALA A 85 -5.20 12.67 -2.40
C ALA A 85 -6.12 13.33 -3.45
N GLY A 86 -6.68 12.53 -4.36
CA GLY A 86 -7.58 12.98 -5.41
C GLY A 86 -8.92 13.50 -4.90
N GLU A 87 -9.57 12.77 -4.00
CA GLU A 87 -10.85 13.16 -3.42
C GLU A 87 -10.72 14.49 -2.67
N HIS A 88 -9.64 14.63 -1.88
CA HIS A 88 -9.37 15.86 -1.13
C HIS A 88 -9.01 17.06 -2.02
N MET A 89 -8.56 16.83 -3.26
CA MET A 89 -8.39 17.88 -4.27
C MET A 89 -9.73 18.28 -4.92
N LEU A 90 -10.60 17.31 -5.25
CA LEU A 90 -11.85 17.54 -5.99
C LEU A 90 -13.01 18.08 -5.14
N ILE A 91 -13.01 17.81 -3.83
CA ILE A 91 -13.97 18.40 -2.87
C ILE A 91 -13.96 19.95 -2.94
N GLN A 92 -12.94 20.55 -3.56
CA GLN A 92 -12.78 22.00 -3.69
C GLN A 92 -13.25 22.59 -5.02
N ASP A 93 -13.32 21.80 -6.11
CA ASP A 93 -13.46 22.34 -7.47
C ASP A 93 -14.78 21.99 -8.19
N ASN A 94 -15.50 20.89 -7.86
CA ASN A 94 -16.88 20.66 -8.33
C ASN A 94 -17.54 19.47 -7.62
N GLY A 95 -18.83 19.61 -7.27
CA GLY A 95 -19.63 18.58 -6.57
C GLY A 95 -20.10 17.41 -7.46
N GLU A 96 -19.31 17.01 -8.44
CA GLU A 96 -19.64 15.84 -9.27
C GLU A 96 -19.35 14.54 -8.52
N LYS A 97 -20.17 13.51 -8.78
CA LYS A 97 -20.04 12.21 -8.15
C LYS A 97 -18.74 11.56 -8.62
N ASN A 98 -17.75 11.47 -7.73
CA ASN A 98 -16.48 10.86 -8.03
C ASN A 98 -16.66 9.38 -8.37
N SER A 99 -16.14 9.00 -9.54
CA SER A 99 -16.09 7.63 -10.00
C SER A 99 -14.64 7.24 -10.24
N LEU A 100 -14.31 5.96 -10.04
CA LEU A 100 -12.97 5.42 -10.31
C LEU A 100 -12.47 5.71 -11.74
N LYS A 101 -13.40 5.95 -12.68
CA LYS A 101 -13.07 6.31 -14.07
C LYS A 101 -12.26 7.60 -14.17
N LEU A 102 -12.45 8.55 -13.27
CA LEU A 102 -11.69 9.81 -13.28
C LEU A 102 -10.20 9.58 -12.95
N TYR A 103 -9.92 8.59 -12.10
CA TYR A 103 -8.57 8.22 -11.69
C TYR A 103 -7.94 7.12 -12.54
N TRP A 104 -8.65 6.58 -13.53
CA TRP A 104 -8.24 5.40 -14.29
C TRP A 104 -6.86 5.53 -14.93
N LYS A 105 -6.52 6.70 -15.47
CA LYS A 105 -5.22 6.96 -16.09
C LYS A 105 -4.05 6.85 -15.12
N HIS A 106 -4.26 7.22 -13.85
CA HIS A 106 -3.23 7.14 -12.83
C HIS A 106 -3.21 5.77 -12.15
N LEU A 107 -4.38 5.17 -11.96
CA LEU A 107 -4.52 3.79 -11.49
C LEU A 107 -3.88 2.79 -12.47
N SER A 108 -3.98 3.03 -13.78
CA SER A 108 -3.34 2.18 -14.78
C SER A 108 -1.82 2.14 -14.65
N THR A 109 -1.18 3.23 -14.21
CA THR A 109 0.28 3.24 -13.96
C THR A 109 0.66 2.27 -12.84
N ILE A 110 -0.12 2.23 -11.75
CA ILE A 110 0.08 1.30 -10.63
C ILE A 110 -0.13 -0.14 -11.13
N VAL A 111 -1.23 -0.39 -11.85
CA VAL A 111 -1.57 -1.72 -12.36
C VAL A 111 -0.48 -2.24 -13.31
N ILE A 112 0.04 -1.41 -14.22
CA ILE A 112 1.12 -1.79 -15.14
C ILE A 112 2.39 -2.14 -14.35
N GLY A 113 2.75 -1.35 -13.33
CA GLY A 113 3.91 -1.63 -12.48
C GLY A 113 3.79 -2.94 -11.72
N CYS A 114 2.67 -3.13 -11.02
CA CYS A 114 2.39 -4.36 -10.27
C CYS A 114 2.28 -5.59 -11.18
N LEU A 115 1.67 -5.46 -12.36
CA LEU A 115 1.59 -6.55 -13.33
C LEU A 115 2.98 -6.92 -13.87
N SER A 116 3.85 -5.93 -14.10
CA SER A 116 5.23 -6.18 -14.54
C SER A 116 6.03 -6.96 -13.51
N LEU A 117 5.93 -6.59 -12.23
CA LEU A 117 6.55 -7.32 -11.12
C LEU A 117 5.94 -8.72 -10.94
N LEU A 118 4.62 -8.86 -11.06
CA LEU A 118 3.95 -10.15 -11.00
C LEU A 118 4.43 -11.11 -12.10
N VAL A 119 4.57 -10.61 -13.33
CA VAL A 119 5.09 -11.43 -14.44
C VAL A 119 6.55 -11.81 -14.19
N PHE A 120 7.36 -10.90 -13.65
CA PHE A 120 8.72 -11.21 -13.23
C PHE A 120 8.77 -12.31 -12.16
N ASP A 121 7.97 -12.19 -11.10
CA ASP A 121 7.90 -13.20 -10.02
C ASP A 121 7.40 -14.56 -10.53
N LEU A 122 6.42 -14.58 -11.44
CA LEU A 122 5.95 -15.81 -12.07
C LEU A 122 7.02 -16.46 -12.96
N CYS A 123 7.80 -15.68 -13.68
CA CYS A 123 8.89 -16.19 -14.51
C CYS A 123 10.06 -16.71 -13.66
N GLU A 124 10.40 -16.07 -12.54
CA GLU A 124 11.49 -16.50 -11.67
C GLU A 124 11.03 -17.59 -10.69
N ARG A 125 10.15 -17.24 -9.74
CA ARG A 125 9.69 -18.13 -8.66
C ARG A 125 8.68 -19.16 -9.13
N GLY A 126 7.89 -18.88 -10.16
CA GLY A 126 6.94 -19.84 -10.71
C GLY A 126 7.61 -21.01 -11.41
N ILE A 127 8.69 -20.78 -12.17
CA ILE A 127 9.46 -21.85 -12.82
C ILE A 127 10.29 -22.64 -11.79
N GLN A 128 10.73 -21.98 -10.71
CA GLN A 128 11.42 -22.63 -9.59
C GLN A 128 10.61 -23.74 -8.91
N LEU A 129 9.28 -23.74 -9.06
CA LEU A 129 8.41 -24.82 -8.56
C LEU A 129 8.63 -26.16 -9.27
N VAL A 130 9.02 -26.12 -10.55
CA VAL A 130 9.32 -27.32 -11.35
C VAL A 130 10.81 -27.62 -11.33
N ASN A 131 11.65 -26.58 -11.39
CA ASN A 131 13.09 -26.73 -11.36
C ASN A 131 13.71 -25.77 -10.33
N PRO A 132 14.08 -26.23 -9.13
CA PRO A 132 14.62 -25.38 -8.07
C PRO A 132 15.97 -24.74 -8.42
N PHE A 133 16.68 -25.25 -9.42
CA PHE A 133 17.94 -24.68 -9.91
C PHE A 133 17.74 -23.68 -11.06
N TYR A 134 16.49 -23.42 -11.47
CA TYR A 134 16.21 -22.42 -12.48
C TYR A 134 16.51 -21.02 -11.96
N SER A 135 17.20 -20.25 -12.78
CA SER A 135 17.41 -18.82 -12.59
C SER A 135 17.29 -18.11 -13.93
N ILE A 136 16.39 -17.13 -13.98
CA ILE A 136 16.14 -16.32 -15.19
C ILE A 136 17.42 -15.59 -15.65
N TRP A 137 18.33 -15.33 -14.71
CA TRP A 137 19.58 -14.59 -14.89
C TRP A 137 20.68 -15.38 -15.62
N VAL A 138 20.52 -16.70 -15.79
CA VAL A 138 21.53 -17.56 -16.43
C VAL A 138 21.49 -17.43 -17.96
N THR A 139 20.30 -17.18 -18.53
CA THR A 139 20.13 -17.09 -19.98
C THR A 139 20.13 -15.64 -20.44
N PRO A 140 20.78 -15.28 -21.56
CA PRO A 140 20.83 -13.90 -22.03
C PRO A 140 19.44 -13.35 -22.38
N VAL A 141 18.56 -14.21 -22.93
CA VAL A 141 17.17 -13.84 -23.24
C VAL A 141 16.37 -13.61 -21.96
N GLY A 142 16.50 -14.50 -20.97
CA GLY A 142 15.85 -14.37 -19.67
C GLY A 142 16.27 -13.10 -18.93
N THR A 143 17.58 -12.83 -18.84
CA THR A 143 18.11 -11.62 -18.20
C THR A 143 17.58 -10.34 -18.84
N ASN A 144 17.55 -10.26 -20.17
CA ASN A 144 17.01 -9.07 -20.86
C ASN A 144 15.52 -8.87 -20.57
N LEU A 145 14.75 -9.96 -20.50
CA LEU A 145 13.33 -9.93 -20.19
C LEU A 145 13.06 -9.55 -18.73
N ALA A 146 13.81 -10.13 -17.79
CA ALA A 146 13.78 -9.78 -16.36
C ALA A 146 14.09 -8.30 -16.14
N LEU A 147 15.19 -7.81 -16.70
CA LEU A 147 15.58 -6.40 -16.60
C LEU A 147 14.52 -5.49 -17.20
N SER A 148 13.90 -5.88 -18.32
CA SER A 148 12.82 -5.10 -18.95
C SER A 148 11.62 -4.93 -18.01
N PHE A 149 11.18 -5.99 -17.32
CA PHE A 149 10.08 -5.90 -16.36
C PHE A 149 10.43 -5.07 -15.13
N ILE A 150 11.65 -5.23 -14.59
CA ILE A 150 12.14 -4.45 -13.44
C ILE A 150 12.24 -2.96 -13.81
N ILE A 151 12.79 -2.63 -14.97
CA ILE A 151 12.90 -1.25 -15.45
C ILE A 151 11.52 -0.64 -15.67
N LEU A 152 10.58 -1.39 -16.29
CA LEU A 152 9.21 -0.93 -16.50
C LEU A 152 8.50 -0.65 -15.17
N ALA A 153 8.65 -1.55 -14.19
CA ALA A 153 8.14 -1.36 -12.84
C ALA A 153 8.77 -0.12 -12.16
N GLY A 154 10.09 0.07 -12.27
CA GLY A 154 10.80 1.23 -11.72
C GLY A 154 10.35 2.56 -12.32
N ILE A 155 10.15 2.62 -13.65
CA ILE A 155 9.62 3.80 -14.33
C ILE A 155 8.19 4.09 -13.85
N SER A 156 7.33 3.07 -13.77
CA SER A 156 5.95 3.23 -13.31
C SER A 156 5.86 3.72 -11.85
N ALA A 157 6.71 3.19 -10.96
CA ALA A 157 6.80 3.62 -9.57
C ALA A 157 7.31 5.07 -9.46
N SER A 158 8.28 5.46 -10.27
CA SER A 158 8.81 6.83 -10.32
C SER A 158 7.76 7.82 -10.79
N LEU A 159 7.03 7.50 -11.86
CA LEU A 159 5.92 8.32 -12.37
C LEU A 159 4.81 8.46 -11.32
N TYR A 160 4.45 7.36 -10.65
CA TYR A 160 3.49 7.38 -9.56
C TYR A 160 3.95 8.29 -8.41
N PHE A 161 5.21 8.20 -7.99
CA PHE A 161 5.74 8.99 -6.88
C PHE A 161 5.75 10.48 -7.19
N ILE A 162 6.23 10.88 -8.38
CA ILE A 162 6.20 12.28 -8.82
C ILE A 162 4.76 12.81 -8.84
N PHE A 163 3.83 12.02 -9.36
CA PHE A 163 2.42 12.38 -9.42
C PHE A 163 1.79 12.54 -8.03
N LEU A 164 2.06 11.61 -7.12
CA LEU A 164 1.57 11.66 -5.75
C LEU A 164 2.10 12.91 -5.01
N CYS A 165 3.39 13.21 -5.14
CA CYS A 165 4.01 14.41 -4.59
C CYS A 165 3.36 15.69 -5.13
N TYR A 166 3.12 15.75 -6.44
CA TYR A 166 2.41 16.87 -7.07
C TYR A 166 0.99 17.05 -6.52
N MET A 167 0.22 15.96 -6.39
CA MET A 167 -1.13 16.01 -5.83
C MET A 167 -1.13 16.48 -4.38
N ILE A 168 -0.26 15.92 -3.55
CA ILE A 168 -0.12 16.31 -2.14
C ILE A 168 0.23 17.80 -2.04
N TRP A 169 1.20 18.27 -2.84
CA TRP A 169 1.57 19.68 -2.86
C TRP A 169 0.40 20.58 -3.25
N ARG A 170 -0.37 20.20 -4.28
CA ARG A 170 -1.59 20.92 -4.67
C ARG A 170 -2.64 20.96 -3.56
N VAL A 171 -2.88 19.84 -2.88
CA VAL A 171 -3.82 19.79 -1.75
C VAL A 171 -3.39 20.74 -0.64
N PHE A 172 -2.10 20.72 -0.26
CA PHE A 172 -1.57 21.67 0.73
C PHE A 172 -1.69 23.13 0.29
N LYS A 173 -1.37 23.43 -0.97
CA LYS A 173 -1.52 24.79 -1.52
C LYS A 173 -2.97 25.25 -1.46
N ASN A 174 -3.92 24.41 -1.86
CA ASN A 174 -5.33 24.76 -1.84
C ASN A 174 -5.86 24.91 -0.41
N ILE A 175 -5.45 24.04 0.52
CA ILE A 175 -5.78 24.17 1.95
C ILE A 175 -5.27 25.51 2.49
N SER A 176 -4.04 25.90 2.15
CA SER A 176 -3.45 27.18 2.56
C SER A 176 -4.28 28.38 2.07
N ILE A 177 -4.68 28.36 0.78
CA ILE A 177 -5.53 29.41 0.19
C ILE A 177 -6.92 29.42 0.84
N LYS A 178 -7.56 28.26 1.07
CA LYS A 178 -8.88 28.21 1.71
C LYS A 178 -8.82 28.63 3.18
N ARG A 179 -7.71 28.42 3.87
CA ARG A 179 -7.49 28.84 5.25
C ARG A 179 -7.51 30.36 5.43
N SER A 180 -7.09 31.13 4.43
CA SER A 180 -7.19 32.60 4.48
C SER A 180 -8.61 33.12 4.29
N VAL A 181 -9.50 32.35 3.65
CA VAL A 181 -10.91 32.72 3.37
C VAL A 181 -11.88 32.10 4.39
N LEU A 182 -11.43 31.14 5.21
CA LEU A 182 -12.21 30.51 6.27
C LEU A 182 -12.87 31.49 7.28
N PRO A 183 -12.25 32.61 7.72
CA PRO A 183 -12.88 33.52 8.67
C PRO A 183 -14.07 34.32 8.11
N SER A 184 -14.25 34.38 6.79
CA SER A 184 -15.41 35.06 6.16
C SER A 184 -16.61 34.14 5.90
N MET A 185 -16.52 32.85 6.26
CA MET A 185 -17.60 31.87 6.05
C MET A 185 -18.52 31.73 7.28
N SER A 186 -19.74 31.24 7.06
CA SER A 186 -20.65 30.89 8.15
C SER A 186 -20.07 29.81 9.07
N GLN A 187 -20.36 29.89 10.37
CA GLN A 187 -19.78 29.04 11.41
C GLN A 187 -19.95 27.54 11.13
N ALA A 188 -21.12 27.11 10.66
CA ALA A 188 -21.40 25.70 10.33
C ALA A 188 -20.54 25.20 9.16
N ARG A 189 -20.32 26.03 8.13
CA ARG A 189 -19.49 25.68 6.97
C ARG A 189 -18.01 25.67 7.34
N ARG A 190 -17.57 26.63 8.14
CA ARG A 190 -16.21 26.70 8.68
C ARG A 190 -15.83 25.42 9.44
N LEU A 191 -16.69 25.00 10.37
CA LEU A 191 -16.43 23.83 11.22
C LEU A 191 -16.37 22.52 10.42
N HIS A 192 -17.20 22.40 9.37
CA HIS A 192 -17.13 21.27 8.43
C HIS A 192 -15.80 21.22 7.67
N TYR A 193 -15.34 22.35 7.11
CA TYR A 193 -14.06 22.41 6.39
C TYR A 193 -12.85 22.23 7.30
N GLU A 194 -12.85 22.84 8.50
CA GLU A 194 -11.81 22.62 9.51
C GLU A 194 -11.70 21.13 9.87
N GLY A 195 -12.83 20.43 10.02
CA GLY A 195 -12.87 18.99 10.23
C GLY A 195 -12.26 18.18 9.08
N ILE A 196 -12.54 18.54 7.83
CA ILE A 196 -11.95 17.88 6.65
C ILE A 196 -10.43 18.09 6.60
N ILE A 197 -9.97 19.32 6.82
CA ILE A 197 -8.53 19.67 6.82
C ILE A 197 -7.80 18.94 7.94
N TYR A 198 -8.40 18.88 9.14
CA TYR A 198 -7.80 18.17 10.27
C TYR A 198 -7.64 16.67 9.99
N ARG A 199 -8.69 16.00 9.48
CA ARG A 199 -8.63 14.57 9.14
C ARG A 199 -7.56 14.27 8.08
N PHE A 200 -7.47 15.13 7.06
CA PHE A 200 -6.45 15.02 6.04
C PHE A 200 -5.04 15.15 6.64
N ASN A 201 -4.76 16.21 7.40
CA ASN A 201 -3.45 16.43 8.00
C ASN A 201 -3.07 15.33 8.99
N PHE A 202 -4.02 14.86 9.79
CA PHE A 202 -3.80 13.75 10.71
C PHE A 202 -3.36 12.49 9.97
N LEU A 203 -4.12 12.06 8.96
CA LEU A 203 -3.80 10.86 8.20
C LEU A 203 -2.48 10.98 7.45
N MET A 204 -2.22 12.15 6.85
CA MET A 204 -0.95 12.42 6.16
C MET A 204 0.24 12.36 7.11
N LEU A 205 0.16 12.99 8.28
CA LEU A 205 1.24 12.97 9.28
C LEU A 205 1.53 11.55 9.76
N THR A 206 0.49 10.81 10.15
CA THR A 206 0.63 9.41 10.59
C THR A 206 1.32 8.56 9.52
N THR A 207 1.00 8.81 8.25
CA THR A 207 1.57 8.04 7.13
C THR A 207 3.03 8.38 6.88
N VAL A 208 3.40 9.65 6.92
CA VAL A 208 4.81 10.07 6.77
C VAL A 208 5.63 9.52 7.92
N VAL A 209 5.11 9.55 9.16
CA VAL A 209 5.77 8.95 10.32
C VAL A 209 5.91 7.43 10.13
N CYS A 210 4.86 6.74 9.73
CA CYS A 210 4.91 5.30 9.47
C CYS A 210 5.94 4.96 8.39
N ALA A 211 5.93 5.66 7.25
CA ALA A 211 6.88 5.44 6.16
C ALA A 211 8.33 5.75 6.58
N ALA A 212 8.55 6.83 7.35
CA ALA A 212 9.85 7.17 7.87
C ALA A 212 10.39 6.10 8.82
N VAL A 213 9.55 5.60 9.73
CA VAL A 213 9.91 4.50 10.63
C VAL A 213 10.26 3.25 9.82
N THR A 214 9.45 2.88 8.83
CA THR A 214 9.74 1.72 7.95
C THR A 214 11.08 1.86 7.24
N ILE A 215 11.38 3.02 6.65
CA ILE A 215 12.65 3.25 5.93
C ILE A 215 13.84 3.24 6.89
N ILE A 216 13.74 3.93 8.03
CA ILE A 216 14.81 3.98 9.04
C ILE A 216 15.09 2.58 9.56
N SER A 217 14.05 1.83 9.94
CA SER A 217 14.19 0.46 10.43
C SER A 217 14.77 -0.47 9.37
N PHE A 218 14.36 -0.33 8.10
CA PHE A 218 14.93 -1.10 7.00
C PHE A 218 16.43 -0.81 6.81
N ILE A 219 16.83 0.48 6.81
CA ILE A 219 18.25 0.86 6.68
C ILE A 219 19.06 0.30 7.85
N LEU A 220 18.54 0.39 9.08
CA LEU A 220 19.21 -0.16 10.27
C LEU A 220 19.38 -1.68 10.18
N SER A 221 18.36 -2.41 9.70
CA SER A 221 18.46 -3.87 9.48
C SER A 221 19.53 -4.21 8.43
N GLN A 222 19.58 -3.49 7.31
CA GLN A 222 20.60 -3.71 6.28
C GLN A 222 22.03 -3.39 6.77
N VAL A 223 22.19 -2.35 7.59
CA VAL A 223 23.49 -2.02 8.20
C VAL A 223 23.90 -3.06 9.25
N ALA A 224 22.96 -3.50 10.08
CA ALA A 224 23.19 -4.53 11.10
C ALA A 224 23.57 -5.88 10.47
N GLU A 225 22.91 -6.32 9.38
CA GLU A 225 23.32 -7.51 8.63
C GLU A 225 24.76 -7.39 8.09
N GLY A 226 25.15 -6.19 7.67
CA GLY A 226 26.53 -5.88 7.27
C GLY A 226 27.54 -6.00 8.41
N GLN A 227 27.17 -5.60 9.64
CA GLN A 227 28.02 -5.65 10.84
C GLN A 227 28.06 -7.03 11.51
N ASN A 228 26.95 -7.76 11.52
CA ASN A 228 26.85 -9.11 12.12
C ASN A 228 27.73 -10.14 11.39
N LYS A 229 28.16 -9.82 10.16
CA LYS A 229 29.19 -10.59 9.42
C LYS A 229 30.60 -10.43 9.99
N TRP A 230 30.84 -9.49 10.91
CA TRP A 230 32.16 -9.09 11.41
C TRP A 230 32.31 -9.20 12.93
N ASP A 231 31.22 -9.31 13.69
CA ASP A 231 31.22 -9.36 15.15
C ASP A 231 30.26 -10.47 15.61
N GLU A 232 30.78 -11.53 16.24
CA GLU A 232 30.00 -12.73 16.65
C GLU A 232 29.17 -12.52 17.94
N ASP A 233 29.26 -11.35 18.59
CA ASP A 233 28.84 -11.18 19.99
C ASP A 233 27.54 -10.37 20.23
N MET A 234 26.70 -10.11 19.20
CA MET A 234 25.44 -9.38 19.39
C MET A 234 24.19 -10.20 19.02
N GLU A 235 23.71 -11.02 19.97
CA GLU A 235 22.45 -11.82 19.89
C GLU A 235 21.16 -10.96 20.00
N LEU A 236 21.09 -9.81 19.35
CA LEU A 236 19.81 -9.13 19.12
C LEU A 236 19.41 -9.36 17.66
N GLU A 237 18.50 -10.30 17.43
CA GLU A 237 17.87 -10.54 16.13
C GLU A 237 16.95 -9.38 15.73
N LEU A 238 17.52 -8.22 15.43
CA LEU A 238 16.81 -7.02 14.96
C LEU A 238 15.96 -7.30 13.71
N ASN A 239 16.34 -8.33 12.93
CA ASN A 239 15.57 -8.81 11.78
C ASN A 239 14.21 -9.41 12.16
N SER A 240 14.12 -10.13 13.29
CA SER A 240 12.86 -10.71 13.77
C SER A 240 11.91 -9.64 14.33
N VAL A 241 12.45 -8.54 14.86
CA VAL A 241 11.68 -7.39 15.36
C VAL A 241 11.11 -6.54 14.22
N PHE A 242 11.73 -6.58 13.04
CA PHE A 242 11.31 -5.83 11.87
C PHE A 242 10.18 -6.49 11.06
N HIS A 243 10.12 -7.83 11.05
CA HIS A 243 9.20 -8.64 10.23
C HIS A 243 7.91 -9.07 10.97
#